data_AF-A0A4P7JE63-F1
#
_entry.id   AF-A0A4P7JE63-F1
#
_cell.length_a   1.000
_cell.length_b   1.000
_cell.length_c   1.000
_cell.angle_alpha   90.00
_cell.angle_beta   90.00
_cell.angle_gamma   90.00
#
_symmetry.space_group_name_H-M   'P 1'
#
loop_
_entity.id
_entity.type
_entity.pdbx_description
1 polymer ?
#
loop_
_entity_poly.entity_id
_entity_poly.type
_entity_poly.pdbx_seq_one_letter_code
_entity_poly.pdbx_strand_id
1 'polypeptide(L)'
;MLRHPTILTAAALIALSACSIGPARPLSVALTETNITVPMSNGTTCRDTASPGAGNQWSGNLQGCPTPYAYTVEIDPGTNPVRYILQEIFTALGNPDVIAPVARVTITDDTGRTRVFASPQPSLED
;
A
#
# COMPACT_ATOMS: atom_id res chain seq x y z
N MET A 1 -15.66 51.90 30.90
CA MET A 1 -16.18 50.51 31.03
C MET A 1 -16.33 49.93 29.64
N LEU A 2 -15.36 49.17 29.13
CA LEU A 2 -15.43 48.52 27.81
C LEU A 2 -15.30 47.01 28.01
N ARG A 3 -16.43 46.30 27.89
CA ARG A 3 -16.52 44.84 28.01
C ARG A 3 -16.14 44.22 26.66
N HIS A 4 -15.01 43.54 26.59
CA HIS A 4 -14.62 42.70 25.45
C HIS A 4 -14.43 41.24 25.87
N PRO A 5 -15.50 40.44 26.07
CA PRO A 5 -15.35 39.03 26.40
C PRO A 5 -15.41 38.10 25.16
N THR A 6 -15.45 38.63 23.94
CA THR A 6 -15.83 37.85 22.74
C THR A 6 -14.68 37.40 21.84
N ILE A 7 -13.41 37.58 22.24
CA ILE A 7 -12.25 37.21 21.40
C ILE A 7 -11.64 35.87 21.83
N LEU A 8 -11.83 35.44 23.08
CA LEU A 8 -11.17 34.24 23.62
C LEU A 8 -11.79 32.92 23.14
N THR A 9 -13.03 32.89 22.66
CA THR A 9 -13.73 31.64 22.31
C THR A 9 -13.35 31.08 20.94
N ALA A 10 -12.78 31.89 20.04
CA ALA A 10 -12.44 31.46 18.68
C ALA A 10 -11.12 30.68 18.59
N ALA A 11 -10.18 30.90 19.52
CA ALA A 11 -8.86 30.27 19.47
C ALA A 11 -8.87 28.78 19.83
N ALA A 12 -9.81 28.34 20.67
CA ALA A 12 -9.87 26.96 21.14
C ALA A 12 -10.33 25.96 20.07
N LEU A 13 -11.13 26.38 19.08
CA LEU A 13 -11.65 25.49 18.03
C LEU A 13 -10.64 25.19 16.92
N ILE A 14 -9.60 26.01 16.75
CA ILE A 14 -8.58 25.84 15.68
C ILE A 14 -7.51 24.81 16.10
N ALA A 15 -7.35 24.54 17.41
CA ALA A 15 -6.31 23.64 17.89
C ALA A 15 -6.59 22.15 17.63
N LEU A 16 -7.86 21.74 17.42
CA LEU A 16 -8.22 20.32 17.26
C LEU A 16 -8.09 19.79 15.81
N SER A 17 -7.88 20.66 14.82
CA SER A 17 -7.71 20.23 13.41
C SER A 17 -6.26 19.88 13.04
N ALA A 18 -5.30 20.01 13.97
CA ALA A 18 -3.88 19.80 13.69
C ALA A 18 -3.45 18.31 13.60
N CYS A 19 -4.29 17.36 14.04
CA CYS A 19 -3.91 15.94 14.07
C CYS A 19 -4.05 15.18 12.74
N SER A 20 -4.44 15.85 11.63
CA SER A 20 -4.57 15.20 10.31
C SER A 20 -3.56 15.68 9.25
N ILE A 21 -2.57 16.50 9.62
CA ILE A 21 -1.67 17.18 8.66
C ILE A 21 -0.51 16.26 8.21
N GLY A 22 -0.81 15.06 7.75
CA GLY A 22 0.19 14.14 7.20
C GLY A 22 -0.29 13.47 5.91
N PRO A 23 0.62 13.04 5.03
CA PRO A 23 0.25 12.25 3.85
C PRO A 23 -0.52 11.00 4.29
N ALA A 24 -1.49 10.60 3.48
CA ALA A 24 -2.25 9.38 3.74
C ALA A 24 -1.30 8.19 3.82
N ARG A 25 -1.39 7.38 4.88
CA ARG A 25 -0.50 6.24 5.03
C ARG A 25 -1.06 5.02 4.28
N PRO A 26 -0.21 4.22 3.63
CA PRO A 26 -0.61 2.89 3.15
C PRO A 26 -1.05 2.01 4.33
N LEU A 27 -2.13 1.26 4.15
CA LEU A 27 -2.67 0.35 5.16
C LEU A 27 -2.27 -1.11 4.94
N SER A 28 -2.29 -1.56 3.68
CA SER A 28 -1.92 -2.90 3.25
C SER A 28 -1.50 -2.89 1.78
N VAL A 29 -0.98 -4.02 1.30
CA VAL A 29 -0.62 -4.21 -0.11
C VAL A 29 -1.18 -5.53 -0.61
N ALA A 30 -1.95 -5.47 -1.69
CA ALA A 30 -2.37 -6.62 -2.47
C ALA A 30 -1.61 -6.63 -3.80
N LEU A 31 -0.97 -7.77 -4.09
CA LEU A 31 -0.26 -8.01 -5.33
C LEU A 31 -0.93 -9.11 -6.15
N THR A 32 -0.98 -8.89 -7.46
CA THR A 32 -1.02 -9.98 -8.46
C THR A 32 0.35 -10.08 -9.12
N GLU A 33 0.49 -10.91 -10.16
CA GLU A 33 1.76 -11.03 -10.89
C GLU A 33 2.25 -9.69 -11.48
N THR A 34 1.34 -8.81 -11.86
CA THR A 34 1.67 -7.52 -12.51
C THR A 34 1.03 -6.31 -11.87
N ASN A 35 0.06 -6.45 -10.96
CA ASN A 35 -0.66 -5.32 -10.40
C ASN A 35 -0.37 -5.15 -8.92
N ILE A 36 -0.25 -3.90 -8.49
CA ILE A 36 -0.21 -3.51 -7.08
C ILE A 36 -1.45 -2.69 -6.74
N THR A 37 -2.11 -3.03 -5.64
CA THR A 37 -3.24 -2.28 -5.09
C THR A 37 -2.99 -1.97 -3.62
N VAL A 38 -3.15 -0.69 -3.25
CA VAL A 38 -2.79 -0.16 -1.93
C VAL A 38 -3.94 0.71 -1.38
N PRO A 39 -4.75 0.19 -0.44
CA PRO A 39 -5.69 1.03 0.30
C PRO A 39 -4.96 1.98 1.26
N MET A 40 -5.41 3.23 1.30
CA MET A 40 -4.79 4.32 2.06
C MET A 40 -5.68 4.74 3.24
N SER A 41 -5.08 5.34 4.27
CA SER A 41 -5.79 5.76 5.50
C SER A 41 -6.86 6.84 5.30
N ASN A 42 -6.86 7.51 4.15
CA ASN A 42 -7.85 8.53 3.78
C ASN A 42 -9.00 7.94 2.92
N GLY A 43 -9.05 6.61 2.74
CA GLY A 43 -10.05 5.93 1.93
C GLY A 43 -9.72 5.86 0.43
N THR A 44 -8.66 6.51 -0.04
CA THR A 44 -8.21 6.36 -1.44
C THR A 44 -7.60 4.97 -1.65
N THR A 45 -7.79 4.41 -2.85
CA THR A 45 -7.07 3.20 -3.28
C THR A 45 -6.11 3.54 -4.41
N CYS A 46 -4.84 3.43 -4.11
CA CYS A 46 -3.72 3.68 -4.99
C CYS A 46 -3.35 2.41 -5.75
N ARG A 47 -2.95 2.52 -7.02
CA ARG A 47 -2.63 1.35 -7.88
C ARG A 47 -1.49 1.64 -8.83
N ASP A 48 -0.81 0.60 -9.27
CA ASP A 48 0.08 0.66 -10.43
C ASP A 48 0.16 -0.73 -11.10
N THR A 49 0.71 -0.78 -12.30
CA THR A 49 0.93 -2.01 -13.06
C THR A 49 2.39 -2.09 -13.48
N ALA A 50 3.01 -3.23 -13.25
CA ALA A 50 4.38 -3.52 -13.66
C ALA A 50 4.55 -3.34 -15.18
N SER A 51 5.71 -2.85 -15.58
CA SER A 51 6.07 -2.84 -16.99
C SER A 51 6.13 -4.28 -17.54
N PRO A 52 5.80 -4.49 -18.83
CA PRO A 52 5.90 -5.82 -19.44
C PRO A 52 7.31 -6.42 -19.22
N GLY A 53 7.38 -7.63 -18.69
CA GLY A 53 8.64 -8.35 -18.46
C GLY A 53 9.42 -7.95 -17.20
N ALA A 54 8.80 -7.27 -16.22
CA ALA A 54 9.49 -6.82 -15.01
C ALA A 54 10.03 -7.95 -14.10
N GLY A 55 9.62 -9.21 -14.31
CA GLY A 55 10.14 -10.36 -13.57
C GLY A 55 9.82 -10.31 -12.07
N ASN A 56 10.76 -10.79 -11.25
CA ASN A 56 10.56 -10.91 -9.79
C ASN A 56 10.83 -9.62 -9.00
N GLN A 57 11.25 -8.53 -9.67
CA GLN A 57 11.55 -7.28 -8.99
C GLN A 57 11.16 -6.10 -9.87
N TRP A 58 10.35 -5.19 -9.35
CA TRP A 58 9.97 -3.98 -10.08
C TRP A 58 9.66 -2.80 -9.17
N SER A 59 9.68 -1.61 -9.73
CA SER A 59 9.43 -0.37 -9.01
C SER A 59 8.60 0.59 -9.85
N GLY A 60 7.90 1.50 -9.20
CA GLY A 60 7.06 2.48 -9.87
C GLY A 60 6.62 3.58 -8.93
N ASN A 61 5.60 4.32 -9.37
CA ASN A 61 4.90 5.29 -8.55
C ASN A 61 3.42 4.95 -8.54
N LEU A 62 2.83 4.88 -7.36
CA LEU A 62 1.41 4.61 -7.25
C LEU A 62 0.61 5.73 -7.93
N GLN A 63 -0.36 5.33 -8.74
CA GLN A 63 -1.28 6.16 -9.48
C GLN A 63 -2.62 6.26 -8.74
N GLY A 64 -3.38 7.32 -9.04
CA GLY A 64 -4.68 7.58 -8.39
C GLY A 64 -4.56 8.04 -6.94
N CYS A 65 -3.35 8.38 -6.48
CA CYS A 65 -3.08 8.94 -5.17
C CYS A 65 -3.11 10.48 -5.19
N PRO A 66 -3.44 11.15 -4.08
CA PRO A 66 -3.34 12.62 -3.97
C PRO A 66 -1.90 13.15 -4.06
N THR A 67 -0.92 12.33 -3.66
CA THR A 67 0.51 12.63 -3.69
C THR A 67 1.27 11.44 -4.28
N PRO A 68 2.48 11.61 -4.83
CA PRO A 68 3.26 10.50 -5.36
C PRO A 68 3.77 9.59 -4.24
N TYR A 69 3.65 8.28 -4.43
CA TYR A 69 4.24 7.25 -3.56
C TYR A 69 5.10 6.34 -4.41
N ALA A 70 6.41 6.43 -4.24
CA ALA A 70 7.34 5.50 -4.88
C ALA A 70 7.23 4.13 -4.23
N TYR A 71 7.33 3.06 -5.00
CA TYR A 71 7.33 1.72 -4.46
C TYR A 71 8.35 0.81 -5.13
N THR A 72 8.73 -0.25 -4.43
CA THR A 72 9.53 -1.37 -4.93
C THR A 72 8.89 -2.67 -4.47
N VAL A 73 8.77 -3.63 -5.38
CA VAL A 73 8.29 -4.99 -5.13
C VAL A 73 9.46 -5.94 -5.34
N GLU A 74 9.63 -6.85 -4.40
CA GLU A 74 10.59 -7.95 -4.45
C GLU A 74 9.81 -9.24 -4.20
N ILE A 75 9.49 -9.97 -5.28
CA ILE A 75 8.87 -11.29 -5.20
C ILE A 75 9.93 -12.27 -4.67
N ASP A 76 9.56 -12.99 -3.61
CA ASP A 76 10.27 -14.19 -3.21
C ASP A 76 9.88 -15.30 -4.20
N PRO A 77 10.81 -15.79 -5.04
CA PRO A 77 10.51 -16.89 -5.95
C PRO A 77 10.07 -18.16 -5.21
N GLY A 78 10.37 -18.24 -3.91
CA GLY A 78 10.03 -19.35 -3.03
C GLY A 78 10.86 -20.58 -3.34
N THR A 79 11.29 -21.29 -2.30
CA THR A 79 11.83 -22.65 -2.42
C THR A 79 10.77 -23.72 -2.14
N ASN A 80 9.50 -23.33 -1.94
CA ASN A 80 8.43 -24.25 -1.56
C ASN A 80 7.89 -25.05 -2.77
N PRO A 81 8.18 -26.36 -2.87
CA PRO A 81 7.78 -27.17 -4.03
C PRO A 81 6.25 -27.33 -4.12
N VAL A 82 5.53 -27.28 -2.99
CA VAL A 82 4.06 -27.38 -3.00
C VAL A 82 3.44 -26.19 -3.71
N ARG A 83 4.00 -24.98 -3.53
CA ARG A 83 3.52 -23.76 -4.20
C ARG A 83 3.66 -23.87 -5.72
N TYR A 84 4.78 -24.42 -6.18
CA TYR A 84 5.03 -24.65 -7.61
C TYR A 84 4.00 -25.60 -8.22
N ILE A 85 3.75 -26.75 -7.57
CA ILE A 85 2.75 -27.72 -8.03
C ILE A 85 1.35 -27.11 -8.08
N LEU A 86 0.96 -26.37 -7.04
CA LEU A 86 -0.35 -25.71 -7.01
C LEU A 86 -0.46 -24.66 -8.12
N GLN A 87 0.59 -23.86 -8.35
CA GLN A 87 0.62 -22.87 -9.41
C GLN A 87 0.47 -23.51 -10.80
N GLU A 88 1.14 -24.64 -11.05
CA GLU A 88 0.97 -25.41 -12.30
C GLU A 88 -0.46 -25.93 -12.46
N ILE A 89 -1.07 -26.49 -11.40
CA ILE A 89 -2.45 -26.99 -11.43
C ILE A 89 -3.43 -25.86 -11.75
N PHE A 90 -3.36 -24.73 -11.04
CA PHE A 90 -4.30 -23.62 -11.26
C PHE A 90 -4.09 -22.96 -12.62
N THR A 91 -2.85 -22.91 -13.11
CA THR A 91 -2.54 -22.45 -14.47
C THR A 91 -3.16 -23.39 -15.51
N ALA A 92 -3.04 -24.72 -15.33
CA ALA A 92 -3.66 -25.70 -16.22
C ALA A 92 -5.19 -25.65 -16.21
N LEU A 93 -5.79 -25.25 -15.09
CA LEU A 93 -7.23 -25.02 -14.94
C LEU A 93 -7.68 -23.64 -15.44
N GLY A 94 -6.79 -22.84 -16.04
CA GLY A 94 -7.09 -21.53 -16.62
C GLY A 94 -7.25 -20.40 -15.61
N ASN A 95 -6.78 -20.58 -14.37
CA ASN A 95 -6.91 -19.61 -13.28
C ASN A 95 -5.55 -19.31 -12.61
N PRO A 96 -4.54 -18.78 -13.34
CA PRO A 96 -3.19 -18.55 -12.81
C PRO A 96 -3.15 -17.54 -11.63
N ASP A 97 -4.07 -16.59 -11.59
CA ASP A 97 -4.13 -15.54 -10.56
C ASP A 97 -4.67 -16.00 -9.19
N VAL A 98 -5.04 -17.27 -9.04
CA VAL A 98 -5.57 -17.81 -7.77
C VAL A 98 -4.51 -17.79 -6.66
N ILE A 99 -3.24 -17.84 -7.02
CA ILE A 99 -2.13 -17.82 -6.07
C ILE A 99 -1.39 -16.49 -6.17
N ALA A 100 -1.62 -15.61 -5.21
CA ALA A 100 -0.89 -14.36 -5.09
C ALA A 100 0.63 -14.60 -4.86
N PRO A 101 1.51 -13.75 -5.43
CA PRO A 101 2.95 -13.82 -5.21
C PRO A 101 3.30 -13.49 -3.76
N VAL A 102 4.22 -14.27 -3.18
CA VAL A 102 4.86 -13.90 -1.90
C VAL A 102 5.90 -12.85 -2.20
N ALA A 103 5.76 -11.66 -1.62
CA ALA A 103 6.63 -10.54 -1.93
C ALA A 103 6.79 -9.59 -0.75
N ARG A 104 7.94 -8.93 -0.73
CA ARG A 104 8.19 -7.74 0.08
C ARG A 104 7.89 -6.51 -0.77
N VAL A 105 7.12 -5.58 -0.21
CA VAL A 105 6.82 -4.31 -0.87
C VAL A 105 7.26 -3.17 0.01
N THR A 106 8.10 -2.30 -0.54
CA THR A 106 8.58 -1.09 0.11
C THR A 106 7.89 0.11 -0.52
N ILE A 107 7.21 0.93 0.28
CA ILE A 107 6.52 2.14 -0.18
C ILE A 107 7.12 3.35 0.53
N THR A 108 7.49 4.37 -0.23
CA THR A 108 8.05 5.63 0.27
C THR A 108 7.10 6.78 -0.07
N ASP A 109 6.70 7.54 0.95
CA ASP A 109 5.86 8.72 0.76
C ASP A 109 6.67 9.96 0.32
N ASP A 110 5.97 11.03 -0.03
CA ASP A 110 6.53 12.31 -0.48
C ASP A 110 7.39 13.03 0.57
N THR A 111 7.27 12.64 1.84
CA THR A 111 8.14 13.10 2.93
C THR A 111 9.41 12.27 3.09
N GLY A 112 9.58 11.23 2.27
CA GLY A 112 10.72 10.31 2.32
C GLY A 112 10.58 9.21 3.38
N ARG A 113 9.40 9.04 3.99
CA ARG A 113 9.19 7.97 4.98
C ARG A 113 8.85 6.67 4.27
N THR A 114 9.59 5.64 4.62
CA THR A 114 9.45 4.30 4.04
C THR A 114 8.69 3.35 4.96
N ARG A 115 7.85 2.49 4.38
CA ARG A 115 7.12 1.43 5.06
C ARG A 115 7.25 0.14 4.26
N VAL A 116 7.35 -0.99 4.96
CA VAL A 116 7.52 -2.31 4.36
C VAL A 116 6.30 -3.17 4.65
N PHE A 117 5.81 -3.85 3.62
CA PHE A 117 4.65 -4.72 3.66
C PHE A 117 5.02 -6.11 3.13
N ALA A 118 4.36 -7.13 3.68
CA ALA A 118 4.31 -8.45 3.06
C ALA A 118 3.02 -8.55 2.24
N SER A 119 3.12 -9.19 1.07
CA SER A 119 1.96 -9.63 0.28
C SER A 119 2.14 -11.10 -0.06
N PRO A 120 1.14 -11.98 0.12
CA PRO A 120 -0.08 -11.73 0.91
C PRO A 120 0.25 -11.33 2.35
N GLN A 121 -0.70 -10.68 3.02
CA GLN A 121 -0.55 -10.43 4.45
C GLN A 121 -0.53 -11.76 5.21
N PRO A 122 0.37 -11.95 6.19
CA PRO A 122 0.36 -13.16 7.00
C PRO A 122 -0.97 -13.28 7.73
N SER A 123 -1.56 -14.47 7.73
CA SER A 123 -2.70 -14.75 8.60
C SER A 123 -2.25 -14.64 10.05
N LEU A 124 -2.97 -13.85 10.83
CA LEU A 124 -2.84 -13.86 12.29
C LEU A 124 -3.57 -15.12 12.78
N GLU A 125 -2.93 -16.26 12.70
CA GLU A 125 -3.40 -17.49 13.33
C GLU A 125 -2.50 -17.74 14.55
N ASP A 126 -3.07 -17.50 15.75
CA ASP A 126 -2.50 -17.86 17.06
C ASP A 126 -2.58 -19.37 17.33
#